data_AF-A0A7X5MSP6-F1
#
_entry.id   AF-A0A7X5MSP6-F1
#
_cell.length_a   1.000
_cell.length_b   1.000
_cell.length_c   1.000
_cell.angle_alpha   90.00
_cell.angle_beta   90.00
_cell.angle_gamma   90.00
#
_symmetry.space_group_name_H-M   'P 1'
#
loop_
_entity.id
_entity.type
_entity.pdbx_description
1 polymer ?
#
loop_
_entity_poly.entity_id
_entity_poly.type
_entity_poly.pdbx_seq_one_letter_code
_entity_poly.pdbx_strand_id
1 'polypeptide(L)' 'DADNVGLAAQIASIPEHIRGYGHVKHAHLQEARAREAALLAQWRNPKALHVVQAA' A
#
# COMPACT_ATOMS: atom_id res chain seq x y z
N ASP A 1 3.04 -5.86 19.10
CA ASP A 1 3.29 -5.58 17.68
C ASP A 1 2.07 -4.86 17.10
N ALA A 2 1.93 -3.57 17.45
CA ALA A 2 0.78 -2.76 17.04
C ALA A 2 1.17 -1.66 16.03
N ASP A 3 2.46 -1.30 15.97
CA ASP A 3 2.97 -0.18 15.17
C ASP A 3 2.74 -0.33 13.66
N ASN A 4 2.63 -1.56 13.15
CA ASN A 4 2.44 -1.81 11.72
C ASN A 4 1.00 -2.14 11.32
N VAL A 5 0.05 -2.21 12.26
CA VAL A 5 -1.34 -2.63 11.96
C VAL A 5 -2.00 -1.68 10.95
N GLY A 6 -1.77 -0.39 11.07
CA GLY A 6 -2.29 0.60 10.11
C GLY A 6 -1.71 0.45 8.71
N LEU A 7 -0.43 0.10 8.59
CA LEU A 7 0.21 -0.16 7.30
C LEU A 7 -0.29 -1.48 6.68
N ALA A 8 -0.46 -2.52 7.51
CA ALA A 8 -1.02 -3.79 7.07
C ALA A 8 -2.43 -3.61 6.48
N ALA A 9 -3.29 -2.83 7.15
CA ALA A 9 -4.63 -2.53 6.67
C ALA A 9 -4.61 -1.80 5.33
N GLN A 10 -3.69 -0.85 5.14
CA GLN A 10 -3.53 -0.12 3.87
C GLN A 10 -3.07 -1.01 2.73
N ILE A 11 -2.17 -1.98 2.98
CA ILE A 11 -1.75 -2.94 1.96
C ILE A 11 -2.93 -3.86 1.60
N ALA A 12 -3.69 -4.31 2.60
CA ALA A 12 -4.82 -5.21 2.40
C ALA A 12 -5.99 -4.56 1.64
N SER A 13 -6.18 -3.23 1.71
CA SER A 13 -7.28 -2.54 1.02
C SER A 13 -7.02 -2.26 -0.47
N ILE A 14 -5.80 -2.45 -0.97
CA ILE A 14 -5.42 -2.16 -2.36
C ILE A 14 -6.38 -2.78 -3.41
N PRO A 15 -6.81 -4.05 -3.29
CA PRO A 15 -7.70 -4.67 -4.28
C PRO A 15 -9.03 -3.94 -4.47
N GLU A 16 -9.51 -3.22 -3.46
CA GLU A 16 -10.79 -2.48 -3.49
C GLU A 16 -10.78 -1.36 -4.54
N HIS A 17 -9.60 -0.86 -4.92
CA HIS A 17 -9.41 0.19 -5.92
C HIS A 17 -9.40 -0.32 -7.37
N ILE A 18 -9.28 -1.64 -7.58
CA ILE A 18 -9.24 -2.23 -8.92
C ILE A 18 -10.66 -2.50 -9.40
N ARG A 19 -11.17 -1.66 -10.31
CA ARG A 19 -12.56 -1.67 -10.78
C ARG A 19 -12.63 -1.56 -12.31
N GLY A 20 -13.82 -1.77 -12.86
CA GLY A 20 -14.08 -1.69 -14.30
C GLY A 20 -13.62 -2.92 -15.08
N TYR A 21 -13.59 -2.80 -16.41
CA TYR A 21 -13.29 -3.88 -17.35
C TYR A 21 -12.27 -3.45 -18.40
N GLY A 22 -11.64 -4.43 -19.06
CA GLY A 22 -10.69 -4.19 -20.15
C GLY A 22 -9.56 -3.25 -19.76
N HIS A 23 -9.40 -2.16 -20.51
CA HIS A 23 -8.33 -1.18 -20.31
C HIS A 23 -8.47 -0.40 -19.00
N VAL A 24 -9.70 -0.16 -18.50
CA VAL A 24 -9.92 0.53 -17.22
C VAL A 24 -9.40 -0.31 -16.07
N LYS A 25 -9.74 -1.61 -16.06
CA LYS A 25 -9.20 -2.56 -15.09
C LYS A 25 -7.67 -2.62 -15.18
N HIS A 26 -7.13 -2.61 -16.40
CA HIS A 26 -5.68 -2.64 -16.59
C HIS A 26 -5.00 -1.40 -16.03
N ALA A 27 -5.53 -0.20 -16.29
CA ALA A 27 -5.01 1.05 -15.72
C ALA A 27 -5.04 1.02 -14.18
N HIS A 28 -6.17 0.63 -13.58
CA HIS A 28 -6.30 0.55 -12.13
C HIS A 28 -5.37 -0.53 -11.54
N LEU A 29 -5.17 -1.65 -12.24
CA LEU A 29 -4.23 -2.68 -11.81
C LEU A 29 -2.80 -2.13 -11.76
N GLN A 30 -2.38 -1.37 -12.77
CA GLN A 30 -1.03 -0.79 -12.81
C GLN A 30 -0.83 0.22 -11.69
N GLU A 31 -1.82 1.08 -11.44
CA GLU A 31 -1.79 2.03 -10.31
C GLU A 31 -1.75 1.31 -8.96
N ALA A 32 -2.59 0.29 -8.78
CA ALA A 32 -2.63 -0.52 -7.57
C ALA A 32 -1.29 -1.23 -7.31
N ARG A 33 -0.64 -1.75 -8.34
CA ARG A 33 0.69 -2.37 -8.26
C ARG A 33 1.78 -1.38 -7.84
N ALA A 34 1.74 -0.15 -8.38
CA ALA A 34 2.67 0.89 -7.98
C ALA A 34 2.50 1.26 -6.50
N ARG A 35 1.25 1.41 -6.05
CA ARG A 35 0.93 1.69 -4.64
C ARG A 35 1.33 0.54 -3.72
N GLU A 36 1.07 -0.70 -4.12
CA GLU A 36 1.48 -1.91 -3.40
C GLU A 36 2.99 -1.96 -3.22
N ALA A 37 3.76 -1.73 -4.28
CA ALA A 37 5.22 -1.70 -4.21
C ALA A 37 5.73 -0.64 -3.24
N ALA A 38 5.14 0.57 -3.25
CA ALA A 38 5.52 1.65 -2.34
C ALA A 38 5.23 1.30 -0.87
N LEU A 39 4.06 0.75 -0.57
CA LEU A 39 3.68 0.35 0.79
C LEU A 39 4.50 -0.85 1.29
N LEU A 40 4.78 -1.83 0.42
CA LEU A 40 5.65 -2.96 0.76
C LEU A 40 7.11 -2.52 1.00
N ALA A 41 7.60 -1.51 0.30
CA ALA A 41 8.92 -0.93 0.57
C ALA A 41 8.98 -0.32 1.98
N GLN A 42 7.94 0.40 2.40
CA GLN A 42 7.82 0.93 3.76
C GLN A 42 7.72 -0.20 4.79
N TRP A 43 6.91 -1.23 4.52
CA TRP A 43 6.76 -2.40 5.38
C TRP A 43 8.10 -3.10 5.63
N ARG A 44 8.92 -3.25 4.59
CA ARG A 44 10.24 -3.86 4.67
C ARG A 44 11.29 -2.97 5.37
N ASN A 45 11.02 -1.67 5.51
CA ASN A 45 11.90 -0.72 6.21
C ASN A 45 11.18 0.00 7.36
N PRO A 46 10.84 -0.71 8.46
CA PRO A 46 10.06 -0.17 9.57
C PRO A 46 10.77 0.94 10.37
N LYS A 47 12.10 1.08 10.22
CA LYS A 47 12.85 2.17 10.90
C LYS A 47 12.49 3.56 10.36
N ALA A 48 12.07 3.67 9.10
CA ALA A 48 11.63 4.94 8.52
C ALA A 48 10.25 5.36 9.06
N LEU A 49 9.36 4.40 9.34
CA LEU A 49 8.03 4.64 9.90
C LEU A 49 8.09 5.24 11.31
N HIS A 50 8.99 4.74 12.16
CA HIS A 50 9.14 5.24 13.53
C HIS A 50 9.72 6.67 13.61
N VAL A 51 10.54 7.08 12.63
CA VAL A 51 11.12 8.44 12.60
C VAL A 51 10.09 9.52 12.29
N VAL A 52 9.08 9.22 11.46
CA VAL A 52 8.02 10.20 11.10
C VAL A 52 6.89 10.28 12.13
N GLN A 53 6.68 9.27 12.97
CA GLN A 53 5.69 9.31 14.05
C GLN A 53 6.17 10.01 15.33
N ALA A 54 7.49 10.22 15.46
CA ALA A 54 8.11 10.84 16.63
C ALA A 54 8.39 12.36 16.46
N ALA A 55 7.96 12.98 15.36
CA ALA A 55 8.15 14.40 15.04
C ALA A 55 6.84 15.19 15.14
#